data_AF-A0A840BUJ7-F1
#
_entry.id   AF-A0A840BUJ7-F1
#
_cell.length_a   1.000
_cell.length_b   1.000
_cell.length_c   1.000
_cell.angle_alpha   90.00
_cell.angle_beta   90.00
_cell.angle_gamma   90.00
#
_symmetry.space_group_name_H-M   'P 1'
#
loop_
_entity.id
_entity.type
_entity.pdbx_description
1 polymer ?
#
loop_
_entity_poly.entity_id
_entity_poly.type
_entity_poly.pdbx_seq_one_letter_code
_entity_poly.pdbx_strand_id
1 'polypeptide(L)'
;MSRLDHSRTNARDRMRRQGVDAIDDYGAPAGLAPPKRRAAKAELRAEAEAAVAKVSRIVRCAGCGHSAAVAIPAAKLGKRFRCSRCGAVANETPAAR
;
A
#
# COMPACT_ATOMS: atom_id res chain seq x y z
N MET A 1 27.74 -5.30 -5.93
CA MET A 1 26.92 -6.49 -5.62
C MET A 1 25.82 -6.61 -6.66
N SER A 2 25.90 -7.59 -7.55
CA SER A 2 24.84 -7.88 -8.52
C SER A 2 23.62 -8.46 -7.79
N ARG A 3 22.42 -8.08 -8.22
CA ARG A 3 21.16 -8.58 -7.66
C ARG A 3 21.04 -10.07 -7.96
N LEU A 4 20.88 -10.91 -6.94
CA LEU A 4 20.58 -12.32 -7.14
C LEU A 4 19.18 -12.46 -7.72
N ASP A 5 19.07 -13.03 -8.92
CA ASP A 5 17.79 -13.33 -9.54
C ASP A 5 17.28 -14.70 -9.07
N HIS A 6 16.31 -14.68 -8.16
CA HIS A 6 15.67 -15.89 -7.64
C HIS A 6 14.54 -16.42 -8.53
N SER A 7 14.24 -15.77 -9.67
CA SER A 7 13.13 -16.15 -10.54
C SER A 7 13.21 -17.61 -10.99
N ARG A 8 14.40 -18.05 -11.45
CA ARG A 8 14.62 -19.42 -11.95
C ARG A 8 14.54 -20.47 -10.84
N THR A 9 15.13 -20.19 -9.67
CA THR A 9 15.07 -21.11 -8.52
C THR A 9 13.64 -21.28 -8.01
N ASN A 10 12.92 -20.17 -7.86
CA ASN A 10 11.53 -20.18 -7.42
C ASN A 10 10.60 -20.89 -8.43
N ALA A 11 10.86 -20.70 -9.73
CA ALA A 11 10.12 -21.42 -10.78
C ALA A 11 10.37 -22.93 -10.70
N ARG A 12 11.63 -23.36 -10.54
CA ARG A 12 11.99 -24.78 -10.41
C ARG A 12 11.38 -25.43 -9.17
N ASP A 13 11.42 -24.74 -8.03
CA ASP A 13 10.83 -25.24 -6.78
C ASP A 13 9.31 -25.34 -6.87
N ARG A 14 8.66 -24.39 -7.55
CA ARG A 14 7.22 -24.45 -7.81
C ARG A 14 6.88 -25.68 -8.64
N MET A 15 7.57 -25.89 -9.76
CA MET A 15 7.38 -27.07 -10.63
C MET A 15 7.56 -28.38 -9.87
N ARG A 16 8.58 -28.46 -9.00
CA ARG A 16 8.84 -29.66 -8.19
C ARG A 16 7.74 -29.95 -7.17
N ARG A 17 7.12 -28.93 -6.57
CA ARG A 17 6.11 -29.10 -5.52
C ARG A 17 4.69 -29.25 -6.06
N GLN A 18 4.38 -28.57 -7.16
CA GLN A 18 3.01 -28.38 -7.65
C GLN A 18 2.78 -28.97 -9.03
N GLY A 19 3.81 -29.53 -9.67
CA GLY A 19 3.77 -29.96 -11.06
C GLY A 19 4.03 -28.80 -12.02
N VAL A 20 4.14 -29.13 -13.31
CA VAL A 20 4.38 -28.16 -14.39
C VAL A 20 3.08 -27.52 -14.86
N ASP A 21 1.98 -28.22 -14.66
CA ASP A 21 0.65 -27.87 -15.15
C ASP A 21 0.01 -26.82 -14.24
N ALA A 22 -0.16 -25.61 -14.74
CA ALA A 22 -0.96 -24.61 -14.05
C ALA A 22 -2.44 -24.91 -14.32
N ILE A 23 -3.26 -25.01 -13.27
CA ILE A 23 -4.72 -25.19 -13.41
C ILE A 23 -5.39 -24.09 -14.24
N ASP A 24 -4.70 -22.94 -14.37
CA ASP A 24 -5.07 -21.83 -15.22
C ASP A 24 -5.00 -22.15 -16.72
N ASP A 25 -4.08 -23.03 -17.14
CA ASP A 25 -3.87 -23.40 -18.54
C ASP A 25 -4.90 -24.44 -19.02
N TYR A 26 -5.48 -25.20 -18.09
CA TYR A 26 -6.44 -26.27 -18.36
C TYR A 26 -7.90 -25.89 -18.05
N GLY A 27 -8.11 -24.71 -17.45
CA GLY A 27 -9.42 -24.29 -16.96
C GLY A 27 -9.87 -25.09 -15.73
N ALA A 28 -10.85 -24.56 -14.99
CA ALA A 28 -11.49 -25.33 -13.93
C ALA A 28 -12.35 -26.44 -14.56
N PRO A 29 -12.42 -27.63 -13.94
CA PRO A 29 -13.34 -28.69 -14.37
C PRO A 29 -14.77 -28.14 -14.50
N ALA A 30 -15.52 -28.62 -15.50
CA ALA A 30 -16.86 -28.13 -15.80
C ALA A 30 -17.74 -28.07 -14.53
N GLY A 31 -18.27 -26.87 -14.23
CA GLY A 31 -19.12 -26.61 -13.07
C GLY A 31 -18.42 -26.01 -11.85
N LEU A 32 -17.09 -25.86 -11.86
CA LEU A 32 -16.34 -25.19 -10.80
C LEU A 32 -15.87 -23.81 -11.24
N ALA A 33 -16.04 -22.81 -10.37
CA ALA A 33 -15.41 -21.51 -10.59
C ALA A 33 -13.89 -21.64 -10.41
N PRO A 34 -13.09 -21.02 -11.29
CA PRO A 34 -11.64 -21.00 -11.10
C PRO A 34 -11.28 -20.31 -9.78
N PRO A 35 -10.19 -20.75 -9.12
CA PRO A 35 -9.79 -20.18 -7.84
C PRO A 35 -9.49 -18.68 -7.99
N LYS A 36 -9.98 -17.88 -7.04
CA LYS A 36 -9.69 -16.43 -7.01
C LYS A 36 -8.19 -16.23 -6.86
N ARG A 37 -7.56 -15.68 -7.90
CA ARG A 37 -6.14 -15.35 -7.85
C ARG A 37 -5.90 -14.22 -6.85
N ARG A 38 -4.86 -14.38 -6.04
CA ARG A 38 -4.35 -13.29 -5.21
C ARG A 38 -3.64 -12.27 -6.12
N ALA A 39 -3.92 -10.98 -5.93
CA ALA A 39 -3.22 -9.90 -6.60
C ALA A 39 -1.70 -10.01 -6.43
N ALA A 40 -0.95 -9.58 -7.44
CA ALA A 40 0.49 -9.60 -7.41
C ALA A 40 1.01 -8.69 -6.27
N LYS A 41 2.18 -9.01 -5.72
CA LYS A 41 2.81 -8.18 -4.67
C LYS A 41 3.02 -6.72 -5.12
N ALA A 42 3.26 -6.51 -6.42
CA ALA A 42 3.40 -5.18 -6.99
C ALA A 42 2.07 -4.41 -6.98
N GLU A 43 0.97 -5.04 -7.36
CA GLU A 43 -0.37 -4.46 -7.34
C GLU A 43 -0.77 -4.09 -5.90
N LEU A 44 -0.57 -4.99 -4.95
CA LEU A 44 -0.86 -4.73 -3.53
C LEU A 44 -0.04 -3.56 -2.97
N ARG A 45 1.19 -3.34 -3.46
CA ARG A 45 2.02 -2.18 -3.08
C ARG A 45 1.47 -0.89 -3.69
N ALA A 46 1.11 -0.91 -4.97
CA ALA A 46 0.53 0.24 -5.65
C ALA A 46 -0.81 0.67 -5.00
N GLU A 47 -1.67 -0.29 -4.65
CA GLU A 47 -2.91 -0.01 -3.91
C GLU A 47 -2.64 0.61 -2.54
N ALA A 48 -1.65 0.11 -1.80
CA ALA A 48 -1.27 0.65 -0.50
C ALA A 48 -0.71 2.07 -0.62
N GLU A 49 0.16 2.34 -1.60
CA GLU A 49 0.72 3.67 -1.87
C GLU A 49 -0.39 4.67 -2.22
N ALA A 50 -1.32 4.28 -3.10
CA ALA A 50 -2.48 5.11 -3.46
C ALA A 50 -3.38 5.41 -2.25
N ALA A 51 -3.61 4.41 -1.39
CA ALA A 51 -4.40 4.58 -0.16
C ALA A 51 -3.72 5.53 0.82
N VAL A 52 -2.40 5.42 1.01
CA VAL A 52 -1.62 6.32 1.88
C VAL A 52 -1.63 7.74 1.32
N ALA A 53 -1.41 7.91 0.01
CA ALA A 53 -1.44 9.21 -0.64
C ALA A 53 -2.79 9.93 -0.42
N LYS A 54 -3.90 9.21 -0.58
CA LYS A 54 -5.27 9.73 -0.37
C LYS A 54 -5.52 10.26 1.05
N VAL A 55 -4.84 9.70 2.05
CA VAL A 55 -5.04 10.02 3.46
C VAL A 55 -3.94 10.96 4.00
N SER A 56 -2.81 11.05 3.29
CA SER A 56 -1.68 11.92 3.66
C SER A 56 -2.00 13.40 3.43
N ARG A 57 -1.70 14.23 4.44
CA ARG A 57 -1.86 15.68 4.39
C ARG A 57 -0.69 16.38 5.08
N ILE A 58 -0.43 17.62 4.67
CA ILE A 58 0.60 18.45 5.30
C ILE A 58 -0.05 19.24 6.43
N VAL A 59 0.40 19.01 7.67
CA VAL A 59 -0.01 19.76 8.85
C VAL A 59 1.06 20.80 9.16
N ARG A 60 0.65 22.06 9.32
CA ARG A 60 1.56 23.15 9.68
C ARG A 60 1.15 23.77 11.03
N CYS A 61 2.13 23.92 11.92
CA CYS A 61 1.93 24.60 13.18
C CYS A 61 1.89 26.13 12.98
N ALA A 62 0.88 26.79 13.56
CA ALA A 62 0.76 28.25 13.52
C ALA A 62 1.76 28.97 14.44
N GLY A 63 2.21 28.33 15.53
CA GLY A 63 3.12 28.93 16.50
C GLY A 63 4.59 28.89 16.10
N CYS A 64 5.12 27.71 15.76
CA CYS A 64 6.55 27.53 15.47
C CYS A 64 6.86 27.26 13.98
N GLY A 65 5.84 27.26 13.11
CA GLY A 65 6.01 27.03 11.67
C GLY A 65 6.38 25.61 11.25
N HIS A 66 6.55 24.67 12.20
CA HIS A 66 6.89 23.28 11.89
C HIS A 66 5.81 22.61 11.04
N SER A 67 6.23 21.93 9.97
CA SER A 67 5.37 21.20 9.06
C SER A 67 5.76 19.73 8.95
N ALA A 68 4.77 18.84 8.91
CA ALA A 68 4.96 17.41 8.68
C ALA A 68 3.88 16.86 7.74
N ALA A 69 4.27 15.91 6.89
CA ALA A 69 3.32 15.11 6.12
C ALA A 69 2.86 13.93 6.98
N VAL A 70 1.57 13.87 7.30
CA VAL A 70 0.99 12.88 8.21
C VAL A 70 -0.25 12.28 7.57
N ALA A 71 -0.46 10.97 7.72
CA ALA A 71 -1.71 10.33 7.35
C ALA A 71 -2.81 10.71 8.37
N ILE A 72 -3.81 11.47 7.93
CA ILE A 72 -4.94 11.89 8.77
C ILE A 72 -6.18 11.10 8.37
N PRO A 73 -6.65 10.15 9.22
CA PRO A 73 -7.88 9.41 8.96
C PRO A 73 -9.08 10.35 8.77
N ALA A 74 -10.05 9.95 7.92
CA ALA A 74 -11.24 10.75 7.64
C ALA A 74 -11.99 11.21 8.91
N ALA A 75 -12.06 10.36 9.94
CA ALA A 75 -12.69 10.67 11.22
C ALA A 75 -12.00 11.78 12.05
N LYS A 76 -10.77 12.15 11.69
CA LYS A 76 -9.99 13.20 12.37
C LYS A 76 -9.85 14.48 11.53
N LEU A 77 -10.47 14.52 10.35
CA LEU A 77 -10.52 15.72 9.52
C LEU A 77 -11.23 16.86 10.26
N GLY A 78 -10.73 18.08 10.13
CA GLY A 78 -11.25 19.27 10.79
C GLY A 78 -11.01 19.35 12.30
N LYS A 79 -10.35 18.36 12.92
CA LYS A 79 -9.98 18.43 14.34
C LYS A 79 -8.73 19.30 14.53
N ARG A 80 -8.63 19.93 15.70
CA ARG A 80 -7.45 20.71 16.09
C ARG A 80 -6.31 19.76 16.48
N PHE A 81 -5.18 19.85 15.80
CA PHE A 81 -3.97 19.13 16.18
C PHE A 81 -3.11 20.00 17.10
N ARG A 82 -2.27 19.37 17.92
CA ARG A 82 -1.26 20.06 18.72
C ARG A 82 0.12 19.79 18.13
N CYS A 83 0.93 20.83 18.05
CA CYS A 83 2.32 20.70 17.64
C CYS A 83 3.13 19.99 18.72
N SER A 84 3.86 18.93 18.34
CA SER A 84 4.77 18.22 19.24
C SER A 84 5.94 19.08 19.75
N ARG A 85 6.29 20.15 19.04
CA ARG A 85 7.43 21.01 19.37
C ARG A 85 7.09 22.16 20.32
N CYS A 86 5.93 22.80 20.16
CA CYS A 86 5.58 24.00 20.93
C CYS A 86 4.19 23.96 21.57
N GLY A 87 3.44 22.86 21.44
CA GLY A 87 2.10 22.69 22.04
C GLY A 87 0.97 23.53 21.42
N ALA A 88 1.31 24.52 20.58
CA ALA A 88 0.34 25.37 19.89
C ALA A 88 -0.52 24.59 18.88
N VAL A 89 -1.63 25.19 18.47
CA VAL A 89 -2.53 24.60 17.49
C VAL A 89 -1.82 24.45 16.14
N ALA A 90 -1.95 23.26 15.55
CA ALA A 90 -1.53 22.96 14.21
C ALA A 90 -2.78 22.61 13.39
N ASN A 91 -2.88 23.21 12.21
CA ASN A 91 -4.00 22.99 11.31
C ASN A 91 -3.52 22.16 10.12
N GLU A 92 -4.39 21.26 9.67
CA GLU A 92 -4.17 20.57 8.40
C GLU A 92 -4.32 21.58 7.26
N THR A 93 -3.42 21.50 6.28
CA THR A 93 -3.61 22.17 5.00
C THR A 93 -4.45 21.23 4.15
N PRO A 94 -5.58 21.68 3.57
CA PRO A 94 -6.37 20.82 2.69
C PRO A 94 -5.49 20.36 1.52
N ALA A 95 -5.57 19.07 1.18
CA ALA A 95 -4.94 18.56 -0.03
C ALA A 95 -5.48 19.38 -1.22
N ALA A 96 -4.58 19.91 -2.06
CA ALA A 96 -4.98 20.59 -3.29
C ALA A 96 -5.90 19.66 -4.08
N ARG A 97 -7.10 20.16 -4.41
CA ARG A 97 -8.11 19.42 -5.18
C ARG A 97 -7.66 19.24 -6.61
#